data_AF-A0A961NUE8-F1
#
_entry.id   AF-A0A961NUE8-F1
#
_cell.length_a   1.000
_cell.length_b   1.000
_cell.length_c   1.000
_cell.angle_alpha   90.00
_cell.angle_beta   90.00
_cell.angle_gamma   90.00
#
_symmetry.space_group_name_H-M   'P 1'
#
loop_
_entity.id
_entity.type
_entity.pdbx_description
1 polymer ?
#
loop_
_entity_poly.entity_id
_entity_poly.type
_entity_poly.pdbx_seq_one_letter_code
_entity_poly.pdbx_strand_id
1 'polypeptide(L)'
;LARNSNASATWRAHLRGALFASPAFIQFHPTALPVNSEWQSKTILMSESLRNDGRIWVPVRPGDDRNPNDIPESERDYYLERMYPAFGNLSPRDVSSRAARAQIESGHGVGPLKNSVYLDFRDALARLGRAVIKERYGNLFEMYTDATGEDPYRVPMRIAPGAHFSMGGLWSDFDQMT
;
A
#
# COMPACT_ATOMS: atom_id res chain seq x y z
N LEU A 1 -1.49 -7.70 -12.98
CA LEU A 1 -2.98 -7.83 -13.01
C LEU A 1 -3.37 -9.28 -12.68
N ALA A 2 -4.56 -9.56 -12.13
CA ALA A 2 -5.05 -10.95 -12.19
C ALA A 2 -5.00 -11.37 -13.67
N ARG A 3 -4.63 -12.62 -13.99
CA ARG A 3 -4.33 -13.03 -15.38
C ARG A 3 -5.45 -12.67 -16.37
N ASN A 4 -6.68 -12.53 -15.86
CA ASN A 4 -7.89 -12.21 -16.60
C ASN A 4 -8.43 -10.79 -16.38
N SER A 5 -7.80 -9.95 -15.56
CA SER A 5 -8.12 -8.51 -15.43
C SER A 5 -7.41 -7.75 -16.55
N ASN A 6 -7.81 -7.99 -17.78
CA ASN A 6 -7.32 -7.28 -18.96
C ASN A 6 -8.49 -6.53 -19.61
N ALA A 7 -8.24 -5.33 -20.12
CA ALA A 7 -9.28 -4.45 -20.65
C ALA A 7 -9.87 -4.93 -22.00
N SER A 8 -9.65 -6.19 -22.39
CA SER A 8 -9.96 -6.70 -23.74
C SER A 8 -11.46 -6.67 -24.06
N ALA A 9 -12.34 -6.89 -23.07
CA ALA A 9 -13.78 -6.80 -23.29
C ALA A 9 -14.21 -5.35 -23.56
N THR A 10 -13.84 -4.45 -22.67
CA THR A 10 -14.07 -3.00 -22.74
C THR A 10 -13.51 -2.41 -24.05
N TRP A 11 -12.30 -2.82 -24.44
CA TRP A 11 -11.66 -2.37 -25.68
C TRP A 11 -12.39 -2.87 -26.94
N ARG A 12 -12.84 -4.12 -26.97
CA ARG A 12 -13.60 -4.66 -28.11
C ARG A 12 -14.93 -3.93 -28.31
N ALA A 13 -15.61 -3.55 -27.23
CA ALA A 13 -16.84 -2.77 -27.32
C ALA A 13 -16.57 -1.34 -27.85
N HIS A 14 -15.50 -0.70 -27.37
CA HIS A 14 -15.08 0.61 -27.89
C HIS A 14 -14.77 0.58 -29.40
N LEU A 15 -14.05 -0.46 -29.87
CA LEU A 15 -13.79 -0.67 -31.30
C LEU A 15 -15.07 -0.90 -32.13
N ARG A 16 -16.21 -1.18 -31.50
CA ARG A 16 -17.53 -1.32 -32.13
C ARG A 16 -18.41 -0.08 -31.99
N GLY A 17 -17.87 1.04 -31.53
CA GLY A 17 -18.56 2.33 -31.46
C GLY A 17 -19.00 2.76 -30.06
N ALA A 18 -18.82 1.92 -29.03
CA ALA A 18 -19.12 2.31 -27.66
C ALA A 18 -18.19 3.43 -27.18
N LEU A 19 -18.71 4.35 -26.38
CA LEU A 19 -17.91 5.43 -25.81
C LEU A 19 -17.00 4.92 -24.68
N PHE A 20 -15.86 5.56 -24.49
CA PHE A 20 -14.88 5.22 -23.45
C PHE A 20 -14.54 6.48 -22.64
N ALA A 21 -14.61 6.38 -21.31
CA ALA A 21 -14.42 7.52 -20.42
C ALA A 21 -13.25 7.31 -19.46
N SER A 22 -12.55 8.41 -19.18
CA SER A 22 -11.56 8.53 -18.09
C SER A 22 -10.47 7.45 -18.03
N PRO A 23 -9.88 6.97 -19.16
CA PRO A 23 -8.88 5.89 -19.16
C PRO A 23 -7.65 6.17 -18.28
N ALA A 24 -7.31 7.44 -18.09
CA ALA A 24 -6.15 7.87 -17.30
C ALA A 24 -6.39 7.83 -15.78
N PHE A 25 -7.63 7.66 -15.32
CA PHE A 25 -7.94 7.65 -13.89
C PHE A 25 -7.74 6.23 -13.33
N ILE A 26 -6.56 5.99 -12.75
CA ILE A 26 -6.20 4.76 -12.04
C ILE A 26 -6.02 5.04 -10.55
N GLN A 27 -6.69 4.27 -9.69
CA GLN A 27 -6.50 4.32 -8.25
C GLN A 27 -5.34 3.42 -7.84
N PHE A 28 -4.48 3.99 -7.00
CA PHE A 28 -3.40 3.28 -6.32
C PHE A 28 -3.81 2.98 -4.89
N HIS A 29 -3.52 1.77 -4.43
CA HIS A 29 -3.71 1.36 -3.05
C HIS A 29 -2.40 1.56 -2.28
N PRO A 30 -2.43 2.15 -1.07
CA PRO A 30 -1.19 2.55 -0.37
C PRO A 30 -0.40 1.38 0.24
N THR A 31 -1.04 0.23 0.48
CA THR A 31 -0.48 -0.89 1.24
C THR A 31 -0.20 -2.15 0.40
N ALA A 32 0.17 -2.01 -0.86
CA ALA A 32 0.65 -3.18 -1.62
C ALA A 32 2.07 -3.57 -1.17
N LEU A 33 2.48 -4.82 -1.37
CA LEU A 33 3.89 -5.19 -1.20
C LEU A 33 4.76 -4.47 -2.24
N PRO A 34 5.99 -4.07 -1.91
CA PRO A 34 6.89 -3.49 -2.88
C PRO A 34 7.25 -4.49 -3.98
N VAL A 35 7.57 -3.97 -5.15
CA VAL A 35 8.12 -4.77 -6.25
C VAL A 35 9.46 -5.35 -5.81
N ASN A 36 9.63 -6.66 -5.96
CA ASN A 36 10.86 -7.38 -5.55
C ASN A 36 11.70 -7.87 -6.73
N SER A 37 11.21 -7.74 -7.97
CA SER A 37 11.88 -8.20 -9.19
C SER A 37 11.34 -7.46 -10.41
N GLU A 38 12.18 -7.26 -11.43
CA GLU A 38 11.82 -6.50 -12.65
C GLU A 38 10.66 -7.15 -13.45
N TRP A 39 10.57 -8.49 -13.41
CA TRP A 39 9.51 -9.23 -14.09
C TRP A 39 8.17 -9.24 -13.32
N GLN A 40 8.15 -8.72 -12.10
CA GLN A 40 6.94 -8.72 -11.26
C GLN A 40 5.96 -7.65 -11.74
N SER A 41 4.94 -8.08 -12.49
CA SER A 41 3.88 -7.21 -13.00
C SER A 41 2.71 -6.99 -12.02
N LYS A 42 2.72 -7.66 -10.86
CA LYS A 42 1.67 -7.52 -9.84
C LYS A 42 2.25 -7.65 -8.44
N THR A 43 1.91 -6.69 -7.60
CA THR A 43 2.19 -6.71 -6.17
C THR A 43 1.03 -7.35 -5.41
N ILE A 44 1.36 -8.04 -4.32
CA ILE A 44 0.35 -8.61 -3.42
C ILE A 44 -0.28 -7.45 -2.66
N LEU A 45 -1.61 -7.41 -2.62
CA LEU A 45 -2.36 -6.39 -1.89
C LEU A 45 -2.46 -6.80 -0.42
N MET A 46 -2.09 -5.89 0.49
CA MET A 46 -2.44 -6.03 1.89
C MET A 46 -3.64 -5.15 2.22
N SER A 47 -4.61 -5.69 2.96
CA SER A 47 -5.88 -5.02 3.27
C SER A 47 -5.68 -3.64 3.89
N GLU A 48 -6.55 -2.69 3.51
CA GLU A 48 -6.62 -1.36 4.11
C GLU A 48 -6.83 -1.40 5.62
N SER A 49 -7.51 -2.43 6.13
CA SER A 49 -7.77 -2.62 7.56
C SER A 49 -6.50 -2.61 8.41
N LEU A 50 -5.34 -2.92 7.84
CA LEU A 50 -4.07 -2.86 8.55
C LEU A 50 -3.73 -1.44 9.02
N ARG A 51 -4.16 -0.40 8.32
CA ARG A 51 -3.91 1.00 8.70
C ARG A 51 -4.71 1.46 9.92
N ASN A 52 -5.69 0.67 10.37
CA ASN A 52 -6.47 0.97 11.57
C ASN A 52 -5.62 0.92 12.84
N ASP A 53 -4.70 -0.04 12.91
CA ASP A 53 -3.84 -0.26 14.09
C ASP A 53 -2.35 -0.11 13.75
N GLY A 54 -1.96 -0.29 12.49
CA GLY A 54 -0.58 -0.14 12.05
C GLY A 54 -0.21 1.31 11.77
N ARG A 55 0.96 1.73 12.24
CA ARG A 55 1.49 3.08 12.02
C ARG A 55 2.52 3.09 10.89
N ILE A 56 2.45 4.09 10.02
CA ILE A 56 3.28 4.16 8.82
C ILE A 56 4.41 5.17 9.02
N TRP A 57 5.64 4.75 8.76
CA TRP A 57 6.81 5.61 8.97
C TRP A 57 7.97 5.31 8.02
N VAL A 58 8.92 6.25 7.95
CA VAL A 58 10.24 6.10 7.33
C VAL A 58 11.32 6.63 8.28
N PRO A 59 12.58 6.19 8.18
CA PRO A 59 13.68 6.79 8.94
C PRO A 59 13.77 8.29 8.62
N VAL A 60 14.04 9.12 9.63
CA VAL A 60 14.28 10.57 9.42
C VAL A 60 15.51 10.84 8.57
N ARG A 61 16.52 9.95 8.65
CA ARG A 61 17.75 10.05 7.87
C ARG A 61 17.56 9.35 6.51
N PRO A 62 17.73 10.05 5.36
CA PRO A 62 17.75 9.42 4.05
C PRO A 62 18.80 8.31 3.97
N GLY A 63 18.48 7.22 3.28
CA GLY A 63 19.42 6.11 3.08
C GLY A 63 19.73 5.28 4.33
N ASP A 64 18.94 5.39 5.41
CA ASP A 64 19.17 4.55 6.58
C ASP A 64 18.98 3.06 6.28
N ASP A 65 20.00 2.25 6.59
CA ASP A 65 20.05 0.79 6.37
C ASP A 65 20.01 -0.02 7.67
N ARG A 66 19.86 0.64 8.83
CA ARG A 66 19.74 -0.06 10.11
C ARG A 66 18.52 -0.98 10.10
N ASN A 67 18.57 -2.02 10.93
CA ASN A 67 17.39 -2.82 11.21
C ASN A 67 16.29 -1.89 11.76
N PRO A 68 15.04 -1.98 11.27
CA PRO A 68 13.97 -1.10 11.74
C PRO A 68 13.73 -1.16 13.25
N ASN A 69 14.06 -2.28 13.90
CA ASN A 69 13.94 -2.42 15.35
C ASN A 69 15.00 -1.63 16.13
N ASP A 70 16.11 -1.27 15.50
CA ASP A 70 17.21 -0.50 16.10
C ASP A 70 17.05 1.02 15.89
N ILE A 71 16.06 1.45 15.09
CA ILE A 71 15.77 2.87 14.86
C ILE A 71 14.85 3.37 16.00
N PRO A 72 15.33 4.29 16.86
CA PRO A 72 14.54 4.80 18.00
C PRO A 72 13.35 5.64 17.53
N GLU A 73 12.31 5.76 18.37
CA GLU A 73 11.07 6.51 18.03
C GLU A 73 11.34 7.93 17.53
N SER A 74 12.31 8.64 18.13
CA SER A 74 12.71 10.00 17.75
C SER A 74 13.33 10.11 16.35
N GLU A 75 13.74 8.99 15.76
CA GLU A 75 14.33 8.92 14.41
C GLU A 75 13.36 8.32 13.38
N ARG A 76 12.07 8.18 13.74
CA ARG A 76 11.00 7.72 12.85
C ARG A 76 10.10 8.89 12.45
N ASP A 77 9.97 9.14 11.16
CA ASP A 77 9.01 10.09 10.63
C ASP A 77 7.69 9.38 10.33
N TYR A 78 6.72 9.52 11.24
CA TYR A 78 5.31 9.15 11.02
C TYR A 78 4.64 10.17 10.11
N TYR A 79 5.08 10.23 8.86
CA TYR A 79 4.81 11.34 7.95
C TYR A 79 3.32 11.61 7.72
N LEU A 80 2.44 10.60 7.76
CA LEU A 80 0.98 10.81 7.66
C LEU A 80 0.39 11.45 8.91
N GLU A 81 0.84 11.04 10.09
CA GLU A 81 0.43 11.63 11.38
C GLU A 81 0.92 13.09 11.47
N ARG A 82 2.12 13.38 10.95
CA ARG A 82 2.67 14.74 10.87
C ARG A 82 1.95 15.63 9.85
N MET A 83 1.70 15.13 8.63
CA MET A 83 1.07 15.90 7.55
C MET A 83 -0.44 16.08 7.73
N TYR A 84 -1.11 15.07 8.30
CA TYR A 84 -2.56 15.03 8.44
C TYR A 84 -2.97 14.66 9.87
N PRO A 85 -2.72 15.51 10.89
CA PRO A 85 -2.90 15.16 12.31
C PRO A 85 -4.30 14.68 12.68
N ALA A 86 -5.34 15.17 12.00
CA ALA A 86 -6.73 14.77 12.25
C ALA A 86 -7.05 13.34 11.78
N PHE A 87 -6.33 12.81 10.79
CA PHE A 87 -6.61 11.51 10.17
C PHE A 87 -5.48 10.50 10.38
N GLY A 88 -4.23 10.96 10.44
CA GLY A 88 -3.03 10.13 10.51
C GLY A 88 -3.03 9.03 9.45
N ASN A 89 -2.84 7.79 9.90
CA ASN A 89 -2.79 6.62 9.03
C ASN A 89 -4.13 6.31 8.33
N LEU A 90 -5.24 6.94 8.73
CA LEU A 90 -6.56 6.82 8.10
C LEU A 90 -6.82 7.90 7.03
N SER A 91 -5.80 8.66 6.65
CA SER A 91 -5.89 9.59 5.52
C SER A 91 -6.40 8.90 4.23
N PRO A 92 -7.04 9.65 3.31
CA PRO A 92 -7.51 9.11 2.03
C PRO A 92 -6.43 8.36 1.25
N ARG A 93 -6.82 7.32 0.52
CA ARG A 93 -5.88 6.41 -0.17
C ARG A 93 -4.96 7.11 -1.16
N ASP A 94 -5.47 8.12 -1.88
CA ASP A 94 -4.71 8.93 -2.83
C ASP A 94 -3.64 9.78 -2.11
N VAL A 95 -4.01 10.40 -1.00
CA VAL A 95 -3.12 11.17 -0.12
C VAL A 95 -2.03 10.27 0.45
N SER A 96 -2.40 9.12 1.02
CA SER A 96 -1.43 8.16 1.57
C SER A 96 -0.48 7.63 0.51
N SER A 97 -0.99 7.31 -0.68
CA SER A 97 -0.18 6.81 -1.80
C SER A 97 0.82 7.85 -2.30
N ARG A 98 0.39 9.10 -2.47
CA ARG A 98 1.26 10.21 -2.88
C ARG A 98 2.33 10.53 -1.84
N ALA A 99 1.95 10.54 -0.56
CA ALA A 99 2.88 10.79 0.53
C ALA A 99 3.94 9.67 0.63
N ALA A 100 3.54 8.41 0.56
CA ALA A 100 4.49 7.29 0.53
C ALA A 100 5.45 7.39 -0.67
N ARG A 101 4.94 7.74 -1.86
CA ARG A 101 5.76 7.95 -3.06
C ARG A 101 6.77 9.08 -2.87
N ALA A 102 6.36 10.22 -2.31
CA ALA A 102 7.24 11.35 -2.04
C ALA A 102 8.36 11.00 -1.04
N GLN A 103 8.06 10.18 -0.02
CA GLN A 103 9.08 9.70 0.93
C GLN A 103 10.10 8.78 0.25
N ILE A 104 9.62 7.87 -0.60
CA ILE A 104 10.49 6.98 -1.39
C ILE A 104 11.40 7.80 -2.33
N GLU A 105 10.83 8.73 -3.09
CA GLU A 105 11.57 9.54 -4.07
C GLU A 105 12.54 10.54 -3.44
N SER A 106 12.30 10.95 -2.18
CA SER A 106 13.22 11.81 -1.43
C SER A 106 14.36 11.05 -0.75
N GLY A 107 14.48 9.74 -0.97
CA GLY A 107 15.58 8.91 -0.46
C GLY A 107 15.33 8.33 0.94
N HIS A 108 14.13 8.48 1.50
CA HIS A 108 13.74 7.86 2.77
C HIS A 108 13.14 6.46 2.59
N GLY A 109 13.08 5.96 1.35
CA GLY A 109 12.58 4.62 1.06
C GLY A 109 13.38 3.52 1.77
N VAL A 110 12.70 2.46 2.16
CA VAL A 110 13.27 1.38 2.99
C VAL A 110 13.30 0.04 2.25
N GLY A 111 14.02 -0.93 2.82
CA GLY A 111 14.25 -2.25 2.24
C GLY A 111 15.36 -2.26 1.17
N PRO A 112 15.69 -3.44 0.60
CA PRO A 112 16.86 -3.61 -0.26
C PRO A 112 16.87 -2.74 -1.52
N LEU A 113 15.68 -2.46 -2.08
CA LEU A 113 15.51 -1.63 -3.28
C LEU A 113 15.10 -0.19 -2.96
N LYS A 114 15.06 0.19 -1.67
CA LYS A 114 14.67 1.53 -1.20
C LYS A 114 13.34 2.02 -1.80
N ASN A 115 12.41 1.10 -2.05
CA ASN A 115 11.17 1.33 -2.80
C ASN A 115 9.90 1.11 -1.96
N SER A 116 10.01 1.19 -0.63
CA SER A 116 8.90 0.95 0.30
C SER A 116 8.96 1.92 1.49
N VAL A 117 7.91 1.89 2.31
CA VAL A 117 7.83 2.52 3.63
C VAL A 117 7.44 1.45 4.66
N TYR A 118 7.64 1.71 5.95
CA TYR A 118 7.27 0.77 7.01
C TYR A 118 5.79 0.92 7.40
N LEU A 119 5.16 -0.21 7.71
CA LEU A 119 3.87 -0.32 8.41
C LEU A 119 4.09 -1.18 9.67
N ASP A 120 4.07 -0.55 10.84
CA ASP A 120 4.50 -1.14 12.10
C ASP A 120 3.31 -1.35 13.05
N PHE A 121 3.19 -2.57 13.59
CA PHE A 121 2.16 -2.97 14.54
C PHE A 121 2.62 -2.96 16.00
N ARG A 122 3.88 -2.58 16.28
CA ARG A 122 4.47 -2.59 17.63
C ARG A 122 3.59 -1.92 18.69
N ASP A 123 3.08 -0.73 18.41
CA ASP A 123 2.26 0.02 19.37
C ASP A 123 0.92 -0.68 19.63
N ALA A 124 0.29 -1.21 18.58
CA ALA A 124 -0.94 -1.96 18.70
C ALA A 124 -0.73 -3.29 19.44
N LEU A 125 0.39 -3.97 19.20
CA LEU A 125 0.79 -5.19 19.92
C LEU A 125 1.03 -4.92 21.41
N ALA A 126 1.71 -3.83 21.75
CA ALA A 126 1.93 -3.43 23.13
C ALA A 126 0.61 -3.06 23.84
N ARG A 127 -0.30 -2.36 23.15
CA ARG A 127 -1.57 -1.89 23.70
C ARG A 127 -2.64 -2.98 23.81
N LEU A 128 -2.79 -3.83 22.80
CA LEU A 128 -3.89 -4.79 22.69
C LEU A 128 -3.47 -6.24 22.95
N GLY A 129 -2.17 -6.53 22.88
CA GLY A 129 -1.64 -7.88 22.99
C GLY A 129 -1.75 -8.70 21.69
N ARG A 130 -0.91 -9.73 21.59
CA ARG A 130 -0.79 -10.57 20.39
C ARG A 130 -2.09 -11.30 20.03
N ALA A 131 -2.86 -11.75 21.02
CA ALA A 131 -4.09 -12.51 20.77
C ALA A 131 -5.11 -11.69 19.97
N VAL A 132 -5.34 -10.43 20.36
CA VAL A 132 -6.27 -9.51 19.69
C VAL A 132 -5.77 -9.15 18.28
N ILE A 133 -4.48 -8.88 18.13
CA ILE A 133 -3.89 -8.59 16.81
C ILE A 133 -4.00 -9.80 15.87
N LYS A 134 -3.78 -11.02 16.40
CA LYS A 134 -3.94 -12.25 15.62
C LYS A 134 -5.38 -12.49 15.20
N GLU A 135 -6.35 -12.24 16.07
CA GLU A 135 -7.77 -12.34 15.73
C GLU A 135 -8.15 -11.37 14.59
N ARG A 136 -7.65 -10.13 14.62
CA ARG A 136 -7.98 -9.10 13.62
C ARG A 136 -7.25 -9.29 12.29
N TYR A 137 -5.97 -9.66 12.33
CA TYR A 137 -5.05 -9.54 11.19
C TYR A 137 -4.26 -10.81 10.90
N GLY A 138 -4.49 -11.92 11.62
CA GLY A 138 -3.69 -13.15 11.52
C GLY A 138 -3.51 -13.65 10.10
N ASN A 139 -4.60 -13.75 9.33
CA ASN A 139 -4.55 -14.18 7.92
C ASN A 139 -3.70 -13.25 7.05
N LEU A 140 -3.72 -11.93 7.33
CA LEU A 140 -2.91 -10.95 6.60
C LEU A 140 -1.43 -11.07 6.98
N PHE A 141 -1.14 -11.35 8.25
CA PHE A 141 0.23 -11.52 8.71
C PHE A 141 0.82 -12.82 8.15
N GLU A 142 0.06 -13.92 8.13
CA GLU A 142 0.46 -15.18 7.50
C GLU A 142 0.73 -14.99 6.01
N MET A 143 -0.17 -14.34 5.26
CA MET A 143 0.05 -14.02 3.85
C MET A 143 1.29 -13.16 3.62
N TYR A 144 1.59 -12.20 4.51
CA TYR A 144 2.82 -11.40 4.42
C TYR A 144 4.06 -12.26 4.67
N THR A 145 4.05 -13.09 5.70
CA THR A 145 5.16 -14.01 6.02
C THR A 145 5.40 -15.00 4.90
N ASP A 146 4.36 -15.58 4.32
CA ASP A 146 4.49 -16.49 3.18
C ASP A 146 5.10 -15.79 1.95
N ALA A 147 4.74 -14.52 1.73
CA ALA A 147 5.22 -13.74 0.59
C ALA A 147 6.65 -13.19 0.76
N THR A 148 7.07 -12.90 1.98
CA THR A 148 8.29 -12.12 2.25
C THR A 148 9.31 -12.82 3.14
N GLY A 149 8.90 -13.85 3.88
CA GLY A 149 9.69 -14.48 4.94
C GLY A 149 9.80 -13.67 6.24
N GLU A 150 9.15 -12.51 6.32
CA GLU A 150 9.21 -11.61 7.48
C GLU A 150 7.96 -11.77 8.37
N ASP A 151 8.14 -11.74 9.69
CA ASP A 151 7.05 -11.89 10.68
C ASP A 151 6.55 -10.50 11.15
N PRO A 152 5.33 -10.05 10.79
CA PRO A 152 4.81 -8.74 11.18
C PRO A 152 4.56 -8.59 12.69
N TYR A 153 4.56 -9.68 13.47
CA TYR A 153 4.54 -9.60 14.93
C TYR A 153 5.89 -9.11 15.51
N ARG A 154 6.96 -9.13 14.72
CA ARG A 154 8.34 -8.90 15.19
C ARG A 154 9.06 -7.78 14.45
N VAL A 155 8.76 -7.59 13.18
CA VAL A 155 9.35 -6.56 12.32
C VAL A 155 8.25 -5.81 11.58
N PRO A 156 8.41 -4.50 11.31
CA PRO A 156 7.42 -3.78 10.53
C PRO A 156 7.35 -4.33 9.11
N MET A 157 6.13 -4.34 8.56
CA MET A 157 5.90 -4.71 7.17
C MET A 157 6.46 -3.64 6.24
N ARG A 158 6.87 -4.04 5.04
CA ARG A 158 7.22 -3.13 3.95
C ARG A 158 6.06 -3.00 3.00
N ILE A 159 5.61 -1.77 2.77
CA ILE A 159 4.50 -1.45 1.88
C ILE A 159 4.87 -0.36 0.87
N ALA A 160 4.21 -0.35 -0.27
CA ALA A 160 4.36 0.65 -1.31
C ALA A 160 3.02 0.89 -2.05
N PRO A 161 2.84 2.08 -2.65
CA PRO A 161 1.71 2.33 -3.53
C PRO A 161 1.70 1.35 -4.72
N GLY A 162 0.57 0.68 -4.96
CA GLY A 162 0.38 -0.24 -6.08
C GLY A 162 -0.91 0.03 -6.85
N ALA A 163 -0.86 -0.06 -8.18
CA ALA A 163 -2.06 0.10 -9.02
C ALA A 163 -3.12 -0.96 -8.64
N HIS A 164 -4.35 -0.52 -8.41
CA HIS A 164 -5.39 -1.37 -7.82
C HIS A 164 -6.69 -1.39 -8.60
N PHE A 165 -7.18 -0.23 -9.05
CA PHE A 165 -8.50 -0.13 -9.68
C PHE A 165 -8.48 0.90 -10.82
N SER A 166 -9.15 0.58 -11.93
CA SER A 166 -9.35 1.51 -13.05
C SER A 166 -10.72 2.17 -12.92
N MET A 167 -10.77 3.48 -12.73
CA MET A 167 -12.04 4.21 -12.67
C MET A 167 -12.62 4.42 -14.08
N GLY A 168 -11.75 4.57 -15.08
CA GLY A 168 -12.16 4.64 -16.46
C GLY A 168 -12.59 3.30 -17.04
N GLY A 169 -13.40 3.36 -18.09
CA GLY A 169 -13.94 2.19 -18.76
C GLY A 169 -14.89 2.56 -19.89
N LEU A 170 -15.77 1.62 -20.25
CA LEU A 170 -16.90 1.94 -21.12
C LEU A 170 -17.75 3.01 -20.45
N TRP A 171 -18.12 4.02 -21.22
CA TRP A 171 -19.05 5.03 -20.78
C TRP A 171 -20.47 4.45 -20.83
N SER A 172 -21.25 4.72 -19.81
CA SER A 172 -22.68 4.41 -19.80
C SER A 172 -23.47 5.62 -19.30
N ASP A 173 -24.68 5.77 -19.80
CA ASP A 173 -25.64 6.72 -19.24
C ASP A 173 -26.25 6.22 -17.91
N PHE A 174 -27.22 6.99 -17.38
CA PHE A 174 -27.91 6.66 -16.13
C PHE A 174 -28.72 5.35 -16.22
N ASP A 175 -29.20 4.99 -17.42
CA ASP A 175 -29.97 3.79 -17.69
C ASP A 175 -29.08 2.58 -18.06
N GLN A 176 -27.75 2.73 -17.92
CA GLN A 176 -26.74 1.70 -18.15
C GLN A 176 -26.57 1.31 -19.62
N MET A 177 -26.87 2.22 -20.55
CA MET A 177 -26.68 2.03 -21.99
C MET A 177 -25.31 2.59 -22.44
N THR A 178 -24.64 1.90 -23.38
CA THR A 178 -23.27 2.18 -23.86
C THR A 178 -23.24 2.53 -25.35
#